data_AF-A0A9D1CUU1-F1
#
_entry.id   AF-A0A9D1CUU1-F1
#
_cell.length_a   1.000
_cell.length_b   1.000
_cell.length_c   1.000
_cell.angle_alpha   90.00
_cell.angle_beta   90.00
_cell.angle_gamma   90.00
#
_symmetry.space_group_name_H-M   'P 1'
#
loop_
_entity.id
_entity.type
_entity.pdbx_description
1 polymer ?
#
loop_
_entity_poly.entity_id
_entity_poly.type
_entity_poly.pdbx_seq_one_letter_code
_entity_poly.pdbx_strand_id
1 'polypeptide(L)'
;MKKILAFLMALIMLFMLGVITVSADVPQDSSVPQKVVICTLGEYELYYYLSDIQLPMEVTEQIGKYVFYRPDYKEDAQFSSKLGLYVGNADQYYSLAVAYQNGLIDIDAAANAVSASDSGVAVYLVGDVNANNKVDVDDVLQVQKHIANIQTDASRLYLCDCNQDGKVTTKDVLIMQKIVANMYEIV
;
A
#
# COMPACT_ATOMS: atom_id res chain seq x y z
N MET A 1 37.82 -16.79 -63.05
CA MET A 1 36.66 -17.46 -62.42
C MET A 1 36.92 -17.93 -60.98
N LYS A 2 38.04 -18.60 -60.68
CA LYS A 2 38.35 -19.06 -59.30
C LYS A 2 38.42 -17.97 -58.22
N LYS A 3 38.95 -16.78 -58.53
CA LYS A 3 39.06 -15.65 -57.57
C LYS A 3 37.71 -15.02 -57.20
N ILE A 4 36.77 -14.97 -58.16
CA ILE A 4 35.40 -14.45 -57.95
C ILE A 4 34.57 -15.48 -57.16
N LEU A 5 34.75 -16.77 -57.45
CA LEU A 5 34.07 -17.85 -56.70
C LEU A 5 34.54 -17.93 -55.24
N ALA A 6 35.84 -17.73 -54.98
CA ALA A 6 36.38 -17.65 -53.62
C ALA A 6 35.84 -16.44 -52.85
N PHE A 7 35.68 -15.29 -53.53
CA PHE A 7 35.10 -14.09 -52.92
C PHE A 7 33.60 -14.26 -52.62
N LEU A 8 32.85 -14.93 -53.51
CA LEU A 8 31.44 -15.22 -53.31
C LEU A 8 31.22 -16.24 -52.17
N MET A 9 32.08 -17.25 -52.04
CA MET A 9 32.04 -18.21 -50.92
C MET A 9 32.40 -17.54 -49.58
N ALA A 10 33.35 -16.61 -49.55
CA ALA A 10 33.68 -15.83 -48.36
C ALA A 10 32.53 -14.88 -47.96
N LEU A 11 31.84 -14.28 -48.94
CA LEU A 11 30.68 -13.42 -48.69
C LEU A 11 29.46 -14.21 -48.17
N ILE A 12 29.25 -15.43 -48.66
CA ILE A 12 28.18 -16.33 -48.17
C ILE A 12 28.50 -16.86 -46.76
N MET A 13 29.77 -17.13 -46.43
CA MET A 13 30.16 -17.49 -45.06
C MET A 13 29.96 -16.32 -44.06
N LEU A 14 30.09 -15.07 -44.51
CA LEU A 14 29.86 -13.90 -43.66
C LEU A 14 28.38 -13.72 -43.29
N PHE A 15 27.45 -14.19 -44.13
CA PHE A 15 26.00 -14.15 -43.88
C PHE A 15 25.49 -15.29 -42.99
N MET A 16 26.31 -16.29 -42.67
CA MET A 16 25.96 -17.42 -41.79
C MET A 16 26.36 -17.23 -40.32
N LEU A 17 27.05 -16.13 -40.00
CA LEU A 17 27.27 -15.70 -38.62
C LEU A 17 26.01 -15.00 -38.12
N GLY A 18 24.97 -15.80 -37.87
CA GLY A 18 23.82 -15.37 -37.10
C GLY A 18 24.32 -14.81 -35.77
N VAL A 19 23.96 -13.56 -35.47
CA VAL A 19 24.09 -13.01 -34.14
C VAL A 19 23.20 -13.87 -33.24
N ILE A 20 23.78 -14.84 -32.55
CA ILE A 20 23.15 -15.44 -31.39
C ILE A 20 23.24 -14.37 -30.30
N THR A 21 22.16 -13.60 -30.15
CA THR A 21 21.91 -12.95 -28.88
C THR A 21 21.64 -14.08 -27.90
N VAL A 22 22.66 -14.49 -27.14
CA VAL A 22 22.42 -15.16 -25.87
C VAL A 22 21.81 -14.06 -25.00
N SER A 23 20.48 -14.02 -24.95
CA SER A 23 19.82 -13.48 -23.77
C SER A 23 20.42 -14.26 -22.62
N ALA A 24 21.06 -13.58 -21.67
CA ALA A 24 21.34 -14.21 -20.41
C ALA A 24 19.96 -14.59 -19.85
N ASP A 25 19.56 -15.85 -20.03
CA ASP A 25 18.58 -16.46 -19.14
C ASP A 25 19.23 -16.38 -17.77
N VAL A 26 18.94 -15.27 -17.09
CA VAL A 26 18.90 -15.24 -15.64
C VAL A 26 18.04 -16.47 -15.29
N PRO A 27 18.52 -17.40 -14.45
CA PRO A 27 17.66 -18.45 -13.96
C PRO A 27 16.45 -17.75 -13.38
N GLN A 28 15.29 -17.91 -14.02
CA GLN A 28 14.05 -17.35 -13.52
C GLN A 28 13.60 -18.23 -12.36
N ASP A 29 14.40 -18.28 -11.29
CA ASP A 29 13.92 -18.65 -9.97
C ASP A 29 13.37 -17.37 -9.33
N SER A 30 12.23 -16.97 -9.84
CA SER A 30 11.37 -15.98 -9.21
C SER A 30 9.99 -16.61 -9.21
N SER A 31 9.71 -17.46 -8.23
CA SER A 31 8.34 -17.68 -7.85
C SER A 31 7.72 -16.30 -7.70
N VAL A 32 6.82 -15.93 -8.61
CA VAL A 32 6.02 -14.72 -8.43
C VAL A 32 5.40 -14.90 -7.05
N PRO A 33 5.66 -14.01 -6.08
CA PRO A 33 5.09 -14.19 -4.76
C PRO A 33 3.59 -14.36 -4.95
N GLN A 34 3.02 -15.42 -4.39
CA GLN A 34 1.66 -15.80 -4.71
C GLN A 34 0.74 -14.66 -4.25
N LYS A 35 0.06 -14.00 -5.21
CA LYS A 35 -0.90 -12.95 -4.88
C LYS A 35 -2.14 -13.59 -4.26
N VAL A 36 -2.66 -12.98 -3.21
CA VAL A 36 -3.95 -13.33 -2.59
C VAL A 36 -4.90 -12.19 -2.88
N VAL A 37 -5.91 -12.47 -3.71
CA VAL A 37 -6.99 -11.53 -4.00
C VAL A 37 -7.92 -11.46 -2.80
N ILE A 38 -8.09 -10.26 -2.25
CA ILE A 38 -9.01 -9.95 -1.16
C ILE A 38 -10.43 -9.81 -1.71
N CYS A 39 -10.61 -8.95 -2.72
CA CYS A 39 -11.90 -8.70 -3.35
C CYS A 39 -11.76 -8.05 -4.74
N THR A 40 -12.89 -7.88 -5.42
CA THR A 40 -13.00 -7.11 -6.66
C THR A 40 -13.72 -5.78 -6.38
N LEU A 41 -13.13 -4.67 -6.83
CA LEU A 41 -13.61 -3.30 -6.71
C LEU A 41 -13.87 -2.75 -8.12
N GLY A 42 -15.08 -2.97 -8.65
CA GLY A 42 -15.40 -2.63 -10.03
C GLY A 42 -14.63 -3.52 -11.02
N GLU A 43 -13.79 -2.91 -11.87
CA GLU A 43 -12.92 -3.62 -12.82
C GLU A 43 -11.54 -3.98 -12.25
N TYR A 44 -11.26 -3.61 -11.00
CA TYR A 44 -9.97 -3.84 -10.34
C TYR A 44 -10.05 -4.94 -9.28
N GLU A 45 -8.93 -5.61 -9.05
CA GLU A 45 -8.73 -6.55 -7.94
C GLU A 45 -7.90 -5.87 -6.83
N LEU A 46 -8.33 -6.01 -5.58
CA LEU A 46 -7.56 -5.67 -4.39
C LEU A 46 -6.83 -6.93 -3.90
N TYR A 47 -5.52 -6.86 -3.71
CA TYR A 47 -4.70 -8.03 -3.34
C TYR A 47 -3.44 -7.67 -2.53
N TYR A 48 -2.82 -8.70 -1.93
CA TYR A 48 -1.51 -8.65 -1.29
C TYR A 48 -0.65 -9.86 -1.71
N TYR A 49 0.65 -9.83 -1.42
CA TYR A 49 1.61 -10.88 -1.77
C TYR A 49 1.99 -11.75 -0.57
N LEU A 50 2.14 -13.06 -0.76
CA LEU A 50 2.69 -14.00 0.23
C LEU A 50 4.23 -14.03 0.16
N SER A 51 4.92 -13.70 1.25
CA SER A 51 6.37 -13.83 1.41
C SER A 51 6.75 -14.19 2.86
N ASP A 52 7.81 -14.98 3.09
CA ASP A 52 8.29 -15.44 4.41
C ASP A 52 9.10 -14.37 5.18
N ILE A 53 8.86 -14.18 6.50
CA ILE A 53 9.24 -12.96 7.26
C ILE A 53 9.97 -13.24 8.61
N GLN A 54 10.92 -12.36 9.02
CA GLN A 54 11.52 -12.20 10.39
C GLN A 54 11.88 -10.73 10.82
N LEU A 55 11.00 -10.07 11.58
CA LEU A 55 10.73 -8.61 11.83
C LEU A 55 11.74 -7.77 12.68
N PRO A 56 11.72 -6.39 12.75
CA PRO A 56 10.60 -5.37 12.70
C PRO A 56 10.83 -4.09 11.80
N MET A 57 10.01 -3.00 11.70
CA MET A 57 9.09 -2.31 12.66
C MET A 57 7.98 -1.44 11.95
N GLU A 58 6.69 -1.74 12.20
CA GLU A 58 5.42 -0.97 12.01
C GLU A 58 5.26 0.05 10.85
N VAL A 59 4.21 -0.12 10.03
CA VAL A 59 3.79 0.86 8.99
C VAL A 59 2.35 1.32 9.22
N THR A 60 2.13 2.63 9.07
CA THR A 60 0.81 3.26 8.98
C THR A 60 0.68 4.05 7.68
N GLU A 61 -0.53 4.07 7.12
CA GLU A 61 -0.88 4.96 6.03
C GLU A 61 -2.36 5.38 6.16
N GLN A 62 -2.62 6.68 6.16
CA GLN A 62 -3.97 7.23 6.20
C GLN A 62 -4.48 7.42 4.77
N ILE A 63 -5.61 6.81 4.45
CA ILE A 63 -6.25 6.86 3.13
C ILE A 63 -7.74 7.18 3.35
N GLY A 64 -8.12 8.39 2.95
CA GLY A 64 -9.41 8.97 3.31
C GLY A 64 -9.63 9.01 4.82
N LYS A 65 -10.81 8.59 5.28
CA LYS A 65 -11.16 8.50 6.72
C LYS A 65 -10.55 7.33 7.47
N TYR A 66 -9.78 6.47 6.80
CA TYR A 66 -9.21 5.26 7.40
C TYR A 66 -7.71 5.36 7.61
N VAL A 67 -7.22 4.71 8.66
CA VAL A 67 -5.81 4.39 8.86
C VAL A 67 -5.60 2.90 8.69
N PHE A 68 -4.77 2.54 7.73
CA PHE A 68 -4.31 1.18 7.51
C PHE A 68 -3.01 0.98 8.31
N TYR A 69 -3.04 0.04 9.23
CA TYR A 69 -1.96 -0.25 10.16
C TYR A 69 -1.45 -1.67 9.94
N ARG A 70 -0.16 -1.80 9.63
CA ARG A 70 0.54 -3.07 9.53
C ARG A 70 1.60 -3.14 10.63
N PRO A 71 1.41 -3.96 11.68
CA PRO A 71 2.34 -4.02 12.81
C PRO A 71 3.75 -4.48 12.42
N ASP A 72 3.87 -5.15 11.27
CA ASP A 72 5.03 -5.96 10.92
C ASP A 72 5.36 -5.80 9.43
N TYR A 73 6.06 -4.72 9.07
CA TYR A 73 6.59 -4.49 7.73
C TYR A 73 8.12 -4.50 7.75
N LYS A 74 8.72 -5.22 6.81
CA LYS A 74 10.15 -5.16 6.51
C LYS A 74 10.39 -4.39 5.24
N GLU A 75 11.32 -3.46 5.25
CA GLU A 75 12.01 -3.04 4.02
C GLU A 75 12.81 -4.23 3.50
N ASP A 76 12.23 -5.08 2.63
CA ASP A 76 13.00 -6.04 1.80
C ASP A 76 12.19 -6.59 0.61
N ALA A 77 11.13 -5.88 0.20
CA ALA A 77 10.42 -6.19 -1.03
C ALA A 77 10.45 -4.97 -1.95
N GLN A 78 10.68 -5.21 -3.25
CA GLN A 78 10.69 -4.18 -4.31
C GLN A 78 9.27 -3.68 -4.63
N PHE A 79 8.51 -3.37 -3.59
CA PHE A 79 7.09 -3.05 -3.62
C PHE A 79 6.95 -1.57 -3.29
N SER A 80 6.33 -0.80 -4.21
CA SER A 80 6.23 0.65 -4.10
C SER A 80 5.33 1.14 -2.95
N SER A 81 4.45 0.28 -2.42
CA SER A 81 3.53 0.63 -1.32
C SER A 81 4.02 0.11 0.02
N LYS A 82 4.02 0.97 1.05
CA LYS A 82 4.48 0.63 2.41
C LYS A 82 3.58 -0.42 3.09
N LEU A 83 2.31 -0.51 2.71
CA LEU A 83 1.34 -1.47 3.28
C LEU A 83 1.39 -2.87 2.64
N GLY A 84 1.97 -2.99 1.43
CA GLY A 84 1.87 -4.21 0.62
C GLY A 84 0.46 -4.48 0.06
N LEU A 85 -0.43 -3.48 0.08
CA LEU A 85 -1.77 -3.53 -0.53
C LEU A 85 -1.75 -2.88 -1.91
N TYR A 86 -2.36 -3.58 -2.87
CA TYR A 86 -2.36 -3.20 -4.28
C TYR A 86 -3.75 -3.33 -4.89
N VAL A 87 -4.03 -2.44 -5.84
CA VAL A 87 -5.22 -2.45 -6.68
C VAL A 87 -4.77 -2.51 -8.12
N GLY A 88 -5.25 -3.47 -8.89
CA GLY A 88 -4.84 -3.60 -10.29
C GLY A 88 -5.70 -4.53 -11.11
N ASN A 89 -5.39 -4.58 -12.40
CA ASN A 89 -5.98 -5.47 -13.39
C ASN A 89 -4.84 -6.11 -14.22
N ALA A 90 -5.17 -6.64 -15.40
CA ALA A 90 -4.18 -7.29 -16.26
C ALA A 90 -3.09 -6.34 -16.81
N ASP A 91 -3.42 -5.06 -16.97
CA ASP A 91 -2.56 -4.09 -17.68
C ASP A 91 -1.74 -3.23 -16.72
N GLN A 92 -2.25 -2.98 -15.51
CA GLN A 92 -1.65 -2.04 -14.56
C GLN A 92 -2.05 -2.32 -13.12
N TYR A 93 -1.22 -1.82 -12.20
CA TYR A 93 -1.50 -1.86 -10.77
C TYR A 93 -1.02 -0.57 -10.09
N TYR A 94 -1.62 -0.28 -8.94
CA TYR A 94 -1.36 0.87 -8.10
C TYR A 94 -1.28 0.42 -6.65
N SER A 95 -0.55 1.16 -5.82
CA SER A 95 -0.75 1.09 -4.36
C SER A 95 -2.18 1.49 -4.01
N LEU A 96 -2.72 1.00 -2.90
CA LEU A 96 -4.06 1.36 -2.43
C LEU A 96 -4.29 2.89 -2.38
N ALA A 97 -3.32 3.65 -1.83
CA ALA A 97 -3.43 5.11 -1.72
C ALA A 97 -3.50 5.81 -3.09
N VAL A 98 -2.61 5.43 -4.03
CA VAL A 98 -2.64 5.97 -5.41
C VAL A 98 -3.94 5.62 -6.13
N ALA A 99 -4.46 4.40 -5.94
CA ALA A 99 -5.75 4.01 -6.54
C ALA A 99 -6.89 4.89 -6.01
N TYR A 100 -6.90 5.19 -4.70
CA TYR A 100 -7.87 6.10 -4.09
C TYR A 100 -7.72 7.54 -4.62
N GLN A 101 -6.49 8.08 -4.64
CA GLN A 101 -6.20 9.42 -5.14
C GLN A 101 -6.62 9.61 -6.61
N ASN A 102 -6.51 8.56 -7.42
CA ASN A 102 -6.95 8.56 -8.82
C ASN A 102 -8.46 8.31 -9.00
N GLY A 103 -9.22 8.13 -7.90
CA GLY A 103 -10.66 7.88 -7.94
C GLY A 103 -11.05 6.53 -8.55
N LEU A 104 -10.15 5.54 -8.53
CA LEU A 104 -10.36 4.23 -9.17
C LEU A 104 -11.17 3.28 -8.29
N ILE A 105 -11.22 3.52 -6.99
CA ILE A 105 -11.86 2.65 -6.00
C ILE A 105 -12.70 3.45 -5.01
N ASP A 106 -13.69 2.76 -4.44
CA ASP A 106 -14.35 3.18 -3.21
C ASP A 106 -13.51 2.72 -2.00
N ILE A 107 -13.04 3.68 -1.20
CA ILE A 107 -12.22 3.38 -0.03
C ILE A 107 -13.00 2.68 1.08
N ASP A 108 -14.31 2.91 1.21
CA ASP A 108 -15.15 2.24 2.20
C ASP A 108 -15.25 0.74 1.87
N ALA A 109 -15.44 0.41 0.59
CA ALA A 109 -15.45 -0.97 0.11
C ALA A 109 -14.09 -1.66 0.31
N ALA A 110 -12.99 -0.96 0.00
CA ALA A 110 -11.65 -1.47 0.21
C ALA A 110 -11.33 -1.69 1.70
N ALA A 111 -11.62 -0.71 2.55
CA ALA A 111 -11.41 -0.79 4.00
C ALA A 111 -12.16 -1.97 4.62
N ASN A 112 -13.45 -2.13 4.28
CA ASN A 112 -14.25 -3.27 4.76
C ASN A 112 -13.67 -4.61 4.31
N ALA A 113 -13.22 -4.71 3.06
CA ALA A 113 -12.63 -5.93 2.52
C ALA A 113 -11.29 -6.28 3.19
N VAL A 114 -10.42 -5.27 3.41
CA VAL A 114 -9.15 -5.47 4.13
C VAL A 114 -9.40 -5.90 5.57
N SER A 115 -10.29 -5.23 6.30
CA SER A 115 -10.65 -5.58 7.68
C SER A 115 -11.17 -7.00 7.85
N ALA A 116 -11.84 -7.54 6.81
CA ALA A 116 -12.39 -8.90 6.81
C ALA A 116 -11.39 -9.95 6.28
N SER A 117 -10.17 -9.55 5.91
CA SER A 117 -9.17 -10.41 5.28
C SER A 117 -8.03 -10.82 6.22
N ASP A 118 -7.32 -11.88 5.86
CA ASP A 118 -6.09 -12.32 6.55
C ASP A 118 -4.82 -11.60 6.03
N SER A 119 -4.97 -10.37 5.52
CA SER A 119 -3.86 -9.59 4.93
C SER A 119 -2.78 -9.17 5.94
N GLY A 120 -3.09 -9.27 7.25
CA GLY A 120 -2.24 -8.75 8.32
C GLY A 120 -2.25 -7.23 8.45
N VAL A 121 -3.19 -6.55 7.77
CA VAL A 121 -3.40 -5.11 7.86
C VAL A 121 -4.67 -4.84 8.66
N ALA A 122 -4.54 -4.14 9.78
CA ALA A 122 -5.66 -3.62 10.54
C ALA A 122 -6.14 -2.30 9.93
N VAL A 123 -7.44 -2.02 10.05
CA VAL A 123 -8.04 -0.77 9.56
C VAL A 123 -8.78 -0.11 10.71
N TYR A 124 -8.54 1.19 10.89
CA TYR A 124 -9.15 2.02 11.92
C TYR A 124 -9.73 3.30 11.32
N LEU A 125 -10.65 3.95 12.02
CA LEU A 125 -11.06 5.32 11.67
C LEU A 125 -10.03 6.32 12.20
N VAL A 126 -9.76 7.35 11.41
CA VAL A 126 -9.01 8.51 11.89
C VAL A 126 -9.79 9.17 13.02
N GLY A 127 -9.15 9.39 14.16
CA GLY A 127 -9.76 9.92 15.37
C GLY A 127 -10.43 8.89 16.28
N ASP A 128 -10.58 7.62 15.88
CA ASP A 128 -11.11 6.55 16.76
C ASP A 128 -9.98 5.96 17.63
N VAL A 129 -9.54 6.76 18.61
CA VAL A 129 -8.36 6.47 19.44
C VAL A 129 -8.57 5.24 20.32
N ASN A 130 -9.80 5.01 20.75
CA ASN A 130 -10.13 3.86 21.59
C ASN A 130 -10.47 2.58 20.79
N ALA A 131 -10.50 2.66 19.45
CA ALA A 131 -10.78 1.57 18.53
C ALA A 131 -12.16 0.92 18.75
N ASN A 132 -13.20 1.72 19.01
CA ASN A 132 -14.58 1.26 19.18
C ASN A 132 -15.44 1.39 17.90
N ASN A 133 -14.80 1.68 16.76
CA ASN A 133 -15.38 1.87 15.43
C ASN A 133 -16.26 3.12 15.27
N LYS A 134 -16.08 4.13 16.12
CA LYS A 134 -16.72 5.46 15.97
C LYS A 134 -15.79 6.53 16.52
N VAL A 135 -15.93 7.75 16.01
CA VAL A 135 -15.27 8.92 16.58
C VAL A 135 -16.28 9.63 17.48
N ASP A 136 -16.05 9.62 18.79
CA ASP A 136 -16.94 10.24 19.76
C ASP A 136 -16.20 11.11 20.80
N VAL A 137 -16.95 11.55 21.83
CA VAL A 137 -16.43 12.44 22.87
C VAL A 137 -15.34 11.75 23.70
N ASP A 138 -15.36 10.42 23.84
CA ASP A 138 -14.34 9.70 24.60
C ASP A 138 -12.99 9.73 23.88
N ASP A 139 -12.99 9.69 22.54
CA ASP A 139 -11.76 9.86 21.75
C ASP A 139 -11.21 11.28 21.86
N VAL A 140 -12.08 12.29 21.74
CA VAL A 140 -11.71 13.70 21.90
C VAL A 140 -11.04 13.93 23.26
N LEU A 141 -11.60 13.34 24.32
CA LEU A 141 -11.05 13.46 25.67
C LEU A 141 -9.67 12.78 25.78
N GLN A 142 -9.46 11.66 25.11
CA GLN A 142 -8.16 10.97 25.11
C GLN A 142 -7.08 11.80 24.42
N VAL A 143 -7.37 12.38 23.26
CA VAL A 143 -6.42 13.26 22.55
C VAL A 143 -6.08 14.49 23.41
N GLN A 144 -7.08 15.09 24.06
CA GLN A 144 -6.86 16.23 24.96
C GLN A 144 -5.98 15.86 26.17
N LYS A 145 -6.19 14.69 26.77
CA LYS A 145 -5.33 14.18 27.86
C LYS A 145 -3.89 13.95 27.38
N HIS A 146 -3.71 13.45 26.17
CA HIS A 146 -2.39 13.27 25.56
C HIS A 146 -1.68 14.62 25.38
N ILE A 147 -2.35 15.61 24.76
CA ILE A 147 -1.82 16.97 24.56
C ILE A 147 -1.45 17.64 25.89
N ALA A 148 -2.24 17.40 26.93
CA ALA A 148 -2.00 17.92 28.28
C ALA A 148 -0.94 17.15 29.09
N ASN A 149 -0.35 16.07 28.53
CA ASN A 149 0.57 15.16 29.22
C ASN A 149 -0.02 14.54 30.51
N ILE A 150 -1.34 14.34 30.58
CA ILE A 150 -2.02 13.75 31.75
C ILE A 150 -2.03 12.22 31.67
N GLN A 151 -2.16 11.66 30.47
CA GLN A 151 -2.14 10.22 30.22
C GLN A 151 -1.43 9.94 28.89
N THR A 152 -0.39 9.11 28.93
CA THR A 152 0.52 8.86 27.81
C THR A 152 0.38 7.45 27.25
N ASP A 153 -0.85 6.96 27.07
CA ASP A 153 -1.03 5.74 26.28
C ASP A 153 -0.72 6.09 24.82
N ALA A 154 0.50 5.79 24.42
CA ALA A 154 1.04 6.15 23.12
C ALA A 154 0.69 5.15 22.02
N SER A 155 -0.02 4.06 22.36
CA SER A 155 -0.20 2.90 21.47
C SER A 155 -0.97 3.20 20.19
N ARG A 156 -1.74 4.30 20.13
CA ARG A 156 -2.57 4.67 18.97
C ARG A 156 -2.51 6.14 18.57
N LEU A 157 -1.41 6.84 18.88
CA LEU A 157 -1.27 8.25 18.50
C LEU A 157 -1.29 8.48 16.99
N TYR A 158 -0.99 7.44 16.20
CA TYR A 158 -1.11 7.48 14.74
C TYR A 158 -2.56 7.65 14.24
N LEU A 159 -3.57 7.47 15.09
CA LEU A 159 -4.98 7.76 14.78
C LEU A 159 -5.36 9.21 15.06
N CYS A 160 -4.55 9.95 15.81
CA CYS A 160 -4.91 11.27 16.33
C CYS A 160 -4.65 12.42 15.35
N ASP A 161 -3.77 12.23 14.35
CA ASP A 161 -3.38 13.27 13.37
C ASP A 161 -4.46 13.45 12.29
N CYS A 162 -5.57 14.06 12.67
CA CYS A 162 -6.75 14.21 11.82
C CYS A 162 -6.54 15.17 10.65
N ASN A 163 -5.57 16.09 10.76
CA ASN A 163 -5.24 17.03 9.68
C ASN A 163 -4.03 16.59 8.82
N GLN A 164 -3.42 15.44 9.14
CA GLN A 164 -2.25 14.88 8.45
C GLN A 164 -1.04 15.83 8.43
N ASP A 165 -0.88 16.69 9.44
CA ASP A 165 0.26 17.62 9.52
C ASP A 165 1.49 17.03 10.22
N GLY A 166 1.39 15.77 10.64
CA GLY A 166 2.42 15.01 11.34
C GLY A 166 2.50 15.33 12.83
N LYS A 167 1.56 16.11 13.38
CA LYS A 167 1.56 16.51 14.79
C LYS A 167 0.17 16.42 15.40
N VAL A 168 0.09 15.75 16.55
CA VAL A 168 -1.13 15.72 17.35
C VAL A 168 -1.24 17.02 18.16
N THR A 169 -2.18 17.89 17.78
CA THR A 169 -2.39 19.21 18.37
C THR A 169 -3.88 19.51 18.61
N THR A 170 -4.18 20.71 19.13
CA THR A 170 -5.56 21.16 19.31
C THR A 170 -6.32 21.34 17.99
N LYS A 171 -5.62 21.38 16.84
CA LYS A 171 -6.27 21.38 15.52
C LYS A 171 -6.99 20.06 15.25
N ASP A 172 -6.39 18.94 15.63
CA ASP A 172 -6.99 17.62 15.47
C ASP A 172 -8.22 17.47 16.37
N VAL A 173 -8.09 17.90 17.63
CA VAL A 173 -9.22 17.98 18.57
C VAL A 173 -10.39 18.77 17.97
N LEU A 174 -10.12 19.90 17.32
CA LEU A 174 -11.16 20.71 16.67
C LEU A 174 -11.83 19.97 15.50
N ILE A 175 -11.06 19.22 14.70
CA ILE A 175 -11.60 18.39 13.61
C ILE A 175 -12.50 17.29 14.20
N MET A 176 -12.01 16.55 15.19
CA MET A 176 -12.78 15.50 15.86
C MET A 176 -14.08 16.04 16.46
N GLN A 177 -14.04 17.20 17.14
CA GLN A 177 -15.26 17.84 17.67
C GLN A 177 -16.27 18.19 16.58
N LYS A 178 -15.82 18.59 15.38
CA LYS A 178 -16.70 18.82 14.24
C LYS A 178 -17.28 17.52 13.68
N ILE A 179 -16.50 16.44 13.66
CA ILE A 179 -16.99 15.09 13.28
C ILE A 179 -18.09 14.65 14.25
N VAL A 180 -17.84 14.73 15.57
CA VAL A 180 -18.82 14.37 16.61
C VAL A 180 -20.11 15.19 16.49
N ALA A 181 -20.00 16.45 16.08
CA ALA A 181 -21.14 17.32 15.85
C ALA A 181 -21.82 17.14 14.48
N ASN A 182 -21.38 16.17 13.67
CA ASN A 182 -21.83 15.93 12.29
C ASN A 182 -21.70 17.17 11.38
N MET A 183 -20.67 18.00 11.62
CA MET A 183 -20.38 19.21 10.85
C MET A 183 -19.22 19.03 9.87
N TYR A 184 -18.55 17.88 9.90
CA TYR A 184 -17.37 17.59 9.10
C TYR A 184 -17.21 16.08 8.91
N GLU A 185 -16.68 15.67 7.77
CA GLU A 185 -16.29 14.31 7.47
C GLU A 185 -14.90 14.34 6.84
N ILE A 186 -14.02 13.42 7.25
CA ILE A 186 -12.71 13.26 6.60
C ILE A 186 -12.96 12.53 5.29
N VAL A 187 -12.49 13.11 4.18
CA VAL A 187 -12.55 12.54 2.83
C VAL A 187 -11.16 12.15 2.38
#